data_AF-A0A3M2C5U5-F1
#
_entry.id   AF-A0A3M2C5U5-F1
#
_cell.length_a   1.000
_cell.length_b   1.000
_cell.length_c   1.000
_cell.angle_alpha   90.00
_cell.angle_beta   90.00
_cell.angle_gamma   90.00
#
_symmetry.space_group_name_H-M   'P 1'
#
loop_
_entity.id
_entity.type
_entity.pdbx_description
1 polymer ?
#
loop_
_entity_poly.entity_id
_entity_poly.type
_entity_poly.pdbx_seq_one_letter_code
_entity_poly.pdbx_strand_id
1 'polypeptide(L)'
;MESHERNGTGDAPEDATLGGYFTVHSRPPAFEGADGHPYTVSLEVEGDPEDPSAPYVGYLVFPRWAATGLGIVGHVQTDVLVRAAGRDQVLEALGRLPLDRVKELLDRAVETAGGAGDDARRA
;
A
#
# COMPACT_ATOMS: atom_id res chain seq x y z
N MET A 1 40.07 -25.13 5.70
CA MET A 1 39.46 -24.83 7.00
C MET A 1 39.69 -23.34 7.21
N GLU A 2 38.75 -22.54 6.71
CA GLU A 2 38.83 -21.08 6.76
C GLU A 2 37.51 -20.56 7.32
N SER A 3 37.69 -19.78 8.38
CA SER A 3 36.69 -19.16 9.24
C SER A 3 36.06 -17.96 8.54
N HIS A 4 34.76 -17.77 8.71
CA HIS A 4 34.21 -16.60 9.40
C HIS A 4 32.69 -16.66 9.47
N GLU A 5 32.21 -16.80 10.70
CA GLU A 5 30.87 -16.39 11.12
C GLU A 5 30.65 -14.92 10.75
N ARG A 6 29.51 -14.60 10.13
CA ARG A 6 28.85 -13.31 10.34
C ARG A 6 27.46 -13.55 10.89
N ASN A 7 27.39 -13.36 12.20
CA ASN A 7 26.19 -13.04 12.96
C ASN A 7 25.46 -11.86 12.28
N GLY A 8 24.38 -12.14 11.57
CA GLY A 8 23.50 -11.13 10.99
C GLY A 8 22.45 -10.73 12.00
N THR A 9 22.62 -9.56 12.62
CA THR A 9 21.57 -8.81 13.31
C THR A 9 20.32 -8.79 12.42
N GLY A 10 19.15 -9.10 13.00
CA GLY A 10 17.88 -9.24 12.30
C GLY A 10 17.44 -7.97 11.56
N ASP A 11 17.95 -7.79 10.35
CA ASP A 11 17.42 -6.90 9.34
C ASP A 11 16.30 -7.67 8.61
N ALA A 12 15.09 -7.11 8.59
CA ALA A 12 14.04 -7.65 7.74
C ALA A 12 14.56 -7.74 6.30
N PRO A 13 14.17 -8.74 5.48
CA PRO A 13 14.65 -8.83 4.12
C PRO A 13 14.42 -7.50 3.39
N GLU A 14 15.36 -7.09 2.53
CA GLU A 14 15.35 -5.76 1.91
C GLU A 14 14.03 -5.44 1.16
N ASP A 15 13.28 -6.47 0.75
CA ASP A 15 11.96 -6.40 0.11
C ASP A 15 10.74 -6.45 1.07
N ALA A 16 10.94 -6.47 2.39
CA ALA A 16 9.87 -6.57 3.40
C ALA A 16 9.00 -5.31 3.53
N THR A 17 9.47 -4.17 3.00
CA THR A 17 8.73 -2.91 2.98
C THR A 17 8.28 -2.58 1.57
N LEU A 18 7.26 -1.74 1.44
CA LEU A 18 6.72 -1.36 0.14
C LEU A 18 7.79 -0.71 -0.75
N GLY A 19 8.56 0.24 -0.21
CA GLY A 19 9.66 0.90 -0.91
C GLY A 19 10.84 -0.04 -1.18
N GLY A 20 11.13 -0.94 -0.24
CA GLY A 20 12.12 -2.01 -0.43
C GLY A 20 11.76 -2.93 -1.58
N TYR A 21 10.50 -3.38 -1.62
CA TYR A 21 9.95 -4.20 -2.71
C TYR A 21 10.09 -3.50 -4.06
N PHE A 22 9.71 -2.22 -4.18
CA PHE A 22 9.89 -1.46 -5.43
C PHE A 22 11.35 -1.26 -5.84
N THR A 23 12.27 -1.25 -4.89
CA THR A 23 13.71 -1.16 -5.18
C THR A 23 14.23 -2.47 -5.78
N VAL A 24 13.80 -3.60 -5.22
CA VAL A 24 14.21 -4.94 -5.67
C VAL A 24 13.45 -5.39 -6.93
N HIS A 25 12.19 -4.97 -7.07
CA HIS A 25 11.27 -5.43 -8.11
C HIS A 25 10.76 -4.27 -8.97
N SER A 26 10.80 -4.43 -10.29
CA SER A 26 10.24 -3.45 -11.25
C SER A 26 8.71 -3.50 -11.39
N ARG A 27 8.00 -4.00 -10.37
CA ARG A 27 6.53 -4.13 -10.35
C ARG A 27 5.99 -3.96 -8.92
N PRO A 28 4.73 -3.53 -8.74
CA PRO A 28 4.11 -3.50 -7.42
C PRO A 28 3.88 -4.93 -6.88
N PRO A 29 3.87 -5.10 -5.54
CA PRO A 29 3.43 -6.34 -4.93
C PRO A 29 1.94 -6.58 -5.23
N ALA A 30 1.57 -7.86 -5.30
CA ALA A 30 0.20 -8.30 -5.50
C ALA A 30 -0.32 -8.96 -4.22
N PHE A 31 -1.58 -8.70 -3.89
CA PHE A 31 -2.26 -9.20 -2.71
C PHE A 31 -3.62 -9.78 -3.09
N GLU A 32 -4.07 -10.78 -2.35
CA GLU A 32 -5.47 -11.20 -2.36
C GLU A 32 -6.24 -10.36 -1.33
N GLY A 33 -7.30 -9.66 -1.75
CA GLY A 33 -8.16 -8.93 -0.83
C GLY A 33 -9.08 -9.87 -0.06
N ALA A 34 -9.64 -9.41 1.07
CA ALA A 34 -10.62 -10.16 1.86
C ALA A 34 -11.89 -10.58 1.06
N ASP A 35 -12.15 -9.96 -0.09
CA ASP A 35 -13.22 -10.30 -1.03
C ASP A 35 -12.79 -11.32 -2.11
N GLY A 36 -11.60 -11.92 -1.98
CA GLY A 36 -11.05 -12.94 -2.87
C GLY A 36 -10.54 -12.43 -4.21
N HIS A 37 -10.47 -11.10 -4.42
CA HIS A 37 -9.98 -10.53 -5.67
C HIS A 37 -8.48 -10.21 -5.62
N PRO A 38 -7.79 -10.24 -6.76
CA PRO A 38 -6.40 -9.79 -6.85
C PRO A 38 -6.31 -8.25 -6.83
N TYR A 39 -5.40 -7.73 -6.02
CA TYR A 39 -5.08 -6.31 -5.92
C TYR A 39 -3.59 -6.07 -6.10
N THR A 40 -3.25 -4.93 -6.70
CA THR A 40 -1.89 -4.34 -6.63
C THR A 40 -1.95 -3.10 -5.75
N VAL A 41 -0.82 -2.43 -5.52
CA VAL A 41 -0.75 -1.21 -4.71
C VAL A 41 0.03 -0.10 -5.43
N SER A 42 -0.42 1.14 -5.25
CA SER A 42 0.26 2.37 -5.67
C SER A 42 0.36 3.35 -4.51
N LEU A 43 1.46 4.11 -4.45
CA LEU A 43 1.67 5.18 -3.47
C LEU A 43 1.18 6.49 -4.08
N GLU A 44 0.13 7.07 -3.52
CA GLU A 44 -0.41 8.33 -3.98
C GLU A 44 -0.02 9.46 -3.04
N VAL A 45 0.34 10.60 -3.64
CA VAL A 45 0.65 11.84 -2.92
C VAL A 45 -0.13 12.97 -3.54
N GLU A 46 -0.95 13.64 -2.74
CA GLU A 46 -1.79 14.76 -3.14
C GLU A 46 -1.42 16.01 -2.35
N GLY A 47 -1.67 17.19 -2.94
CA GLY A 47 -1.52 18.46 -2.24
C GLY A 47 -2.74 18.74 -1.36
N ASP A 48 -2.52 19.10 -0.11
CA ASP A 48 -3.55 19.50 0.85
C ASP A 48 -3.43 21.02 1.10
N PRO A 49 -4.32 21.84 0.50
CA PRO A 49 -4.23 23.30 0.64
C PRO A 49 -4.74 23.79 2.00
N GLU A 50 -5.33 22.93 2.83
CA GLU A 50 -5.95 23.29 4.10
C GLU A 50 -4.93 23.37 5.25
N ASP A 51 -3.86 22.55 5.19
CA ASP A 51 -2.75 22.63 6.13
C ASP A 51 -1.42 23.05 5.45
N PRO A 52 -1.10 24.36 5.41
CA PRO A 52 0.12 24.85 4.79
C PRO A 52 1.41 24.40 5.52
N SER A 53 1.30 23.87 6.74
CA SER A 53 2.45 23.33 7.48
C SER A 53 2.81 21.89 7.06
N ALA A 54 1.84 21.15 6.52
CA ALA A 54 2.03 19.83 5.93
C ALA A 54 1.19 19.67 4.64
N PRO A 55 1.53 20.43 3.58
CA PRO A 55 0.71 20.58 2.38
C PRO A 55 0.69 19.35 1.47
N TYR A 56 1.23 18.22 1.90
CA TYR A 56 1.18 16.96 1.15
C TYR A 56 0.63 15.84 2.02
N VAL A 57 -0.36 15.14 1.50
CA VAL A 57 -0.95 13.94 2.09
C VAL A 57 -0.55 12.71 1.30
N GLY A 58 -0.43 11.58 1.98
CA GLY A 58 -0.13 10.28 1.38
C GLY A 58 -1.15 9.22 1.77
N TYR A 59 -1.52 8.41 0.80
CA TYR A 59 -2.41 7.26 0.98
C TYR A 59 -2.05 6.16 -0.03
N LEU A 60 -2.62 4.97 0.15
CA LEU A 60 -2.45 3.86 -0.78
C LEU A 60 -3.71 3.66 -1.61
N VAL A 61 -3.53 3.46 -2.91
CA VAL A 61 -4.59 3.00 -3.81
C VAL A 61 -4.33 1.55 -4.17
N PHE A 62 -5.38 0.74 -4.12
CA PHE A 62 -5.36 -0.67 -4.45
C PHE A 62 -6.22 -0.96 -5.68
N PRO A 63 -5.63 -0.96 -6.90
CA PRO A 63 -6.35 -1.40 -8.09
C PRO A 63 -6.77 -2.86 -7.97
N ARG A 64 -8.07 -3.10 -8.16
CA ARG A 64 -8.68 -4.43 -8.20
C ARG A 64 -8.59 -4.97 -9.62
N TRP A 65 -8.01 -6.15 -9.78
CA TRP A 65 -7.89 -6.82 -11.06
C TRP A 65 -9.06 -7.79 -11.27
N ALA A 66 -9.43 -7.99 -12.54
CA ALA A 66 -10.29 -9.11 -12.91
C ALA A 66 -9.62 -10.43 -12.47
N ALA A 67 -10.40 -11.44 -12.10
CA ALA A 67 -9.86 -12.76 -11.76
C ALA A 67 -9.05 -13.41 -12.91
N THR A 68 -9.34 -13.02 -14.16
CA THR A 68 -8.57 -13.43 -15.35
C THR A 68 -7.21 -12.75 -15.46
N GLY A 69 -6.93 -11.74 -14.64
CA GLY A 69 -5.75 -10.86 -14.76
C GLY A 69 -5.82 -9.85 -15.90
N LEU A 70 -6.91 -9.85 -16.69
CA LEU A 70 -7.05 -9.03 -17.90
C LEU A 70 -7.69 -7.67 -17.59
N GLY A 71 -6.96 -6.86 -16.82
CA GLY A 71 -7.28 -5.45 -16.57
C GLY A 71 -7.85 -5.16 -15.18
N ILE A 72 -7.95 -3.86 -14.91
CA ILE A 72 -8.45 -3.30 -13.65
C ILE A 72 -9.97 -3.13 -13.76
N VAL A 73 -10.70 -3.67 -12.78
CA VAL A 73 -12.17 -3.66 -12.71
C VAL A 73 -12.72 -2.74 -11.63
N GLY A 74 -11.85 -2.14 -10.82
CA GLY A 74 -12.18 -1.20 -9.76
C GLY A 74 -10.95 -0.87 -8.93
N HIS A 75 -11.15 -0.16 -7.82
CA HIS A 75 -10.12 0.03 -6.81
C HIS A 75 -10.76 0.31 -5.45
N VAL A 76 -9.98 0.13 -4.40
CA VAL A 76 -10.23 0.72 -3.08
C VAL A 76 -9.02 1.54 -2.69
N GLN A 77 -9.16 2.42 -1.71
CA GLN A 77 -8.06 3.24 -1.21
C GLN A 77 -8.13 3.37 0.31
N THR A 78 -7.01 3.70 0.93
CA THR A 78 -6.97 4.05 2.34
C THR A 78 -7.41 5.50 2.54
N ASP A 79 -7.78 5.85 3.78
CA ASP A 79 -7.70 7.24 4.23
C ASP A 79 -6.25 7.76 4.18
N VAL A 80 -6.06 9.05 4.45
CA VAL A 80 -4.74 9.66 4.59
C VAL A 80 -3.94 8.97 5.70
N LEU A 81 -2.77 8.44 5.34
CA LEU A 81 -1.85 7.76 6.25
C LEU A 81 -0.73 8.67 6.74
N VAL A 82 -0.31 9.62 5.91
CA VAL A 82 0.83 10.51 6.18
C VAL A 82 0.49 11.94 5.74
N ARG A 83 0.94 12.92 6.53
CA ARG A 83 0.97 14.35 6.18
C ARG A 83 2.40 14.84 6.35
N ALA A 84 2.95 15.55 5.36
CA ALA A 84 4.33 16.05 5.43
C ALA A 84 4.54 17.35 4.64
N ALA A 85 5.68 18.00 4.90
CA ALA A 85 6.07 19.24 4.26
C ALA A 85 6.48 19.09 2.77
N GLY A 86 6.79 17.88 2.32
CA GLY A 86 7.26 17.61 0.96
C GLY A 86 6.85 16.24 0.43
N ARG A 87 6.67 16.12 -0.89
CA ARG A 87 6.27 14.87 -1.56
C ARG A 87 7.21 13.71 -1.25
N ASP A 88 8.52 13.92 -1.30
CA ASP A 88 9.51 12.86 -1.02
C ASP A 88 9.41 12.34 0.43
N GLN A 89 9.07 13.19 1.39
CA GLN A 89 8.85 12.77 2.78
C GLN A 89 7.63 11.87 2.91
N VAL A 90 6.57 12.16 2.15
CA VAL A 90 5.38 11.31 2.08
C VAL A 90 5.73 9.96 1.43
N LEU A 91 6.42 9.97 0.29
CA LEU A 91 6.83 8.75 -0.41
C LEU A 91 7.76 7.88 0.44
N GLU A 92 8.73 8.49 1.14
CA GLU A 92 9.62 7.79 2.07
C GLU A 92 8.81 7.12 3.20
N ALA A 93 7.87 7.86 3.80
CA ALA A 93 7.05 7.34 4.88
C ALA A 93 6.12 6.20 4.43
N LEU A 94 5.46 6.34 3.28
CA LEU A 94 4.64 5.27 2.69
C LEU A 94 5.51 4.06 2.28
N GLY A 95 6.71 4.31 1.75
CA GLY A 95 7.66 3.27 1.38
C GLY A 95 8.17 2.45 2.56
N ARG A 96 8.19 3.00 3.77
CA ARG A 96 8.56 2.29 5.00
C ARG A 96 7.49 1.33 5.52
N LEU A 97 6.27 1.35 4.97
CA LEU A 97 5.22 0.43 5.40
C LEU A 97 5.64 -1.02 5.12
N PRO A 98 5.61 -1.92 6.11
CA PRO A 98 5.87 -3.33 5.88
C PRO A 98 4.73 -3.95 5.06
N LEU A 99 5.03 -4.98 4.26
CA LEU A 99 4.05 -5.56 3.33
C LEU A 99 2.86 -6.20 4.04
N ASP A 100 3.07 -6.80 5.21
CA ASP A 100 2.00 -7.28 6.09
C ASP A 100 1.06 -6.13 6.52
N ARG A 101 1.61 -4.96 6.88
CA ARG A 101 0.78 -3.77 7.15
C ARG A 101 0.01 -3.29 5.92
N VAL A 102 0.62 -3.32 4.74
CA VAL A 102 -0.06 -2.97 3.48
C VAL A 102 -1.24 -3.90 3.23
N LYS A 103 -1.08 -5.20 3.51
CA LYS A 103 -2.17 -6.19 3.43
C LYS A 103 -3.31 -5.88 4.40
N GLU A 104 -3.02 -5.58 5.66
CA GLU A 104 -4.05 -5.19 6.63
C GLU A 104 -4.85 -3.96 6.19
N LEU A 105 -4.17 -2.97 5.58
CA LEU A 105 -4.80 -1.76 5.06
C LEU A 105 -5.72 -2.05 3.86
N LEU A 106 -5.30 -2.96 2.96
CA LEU A 106 -6.15 -3.44 1.88
C LEU A 106 -7.42 -4.10 2.41
N ASP A 107 -7.28 -5.02 3.37
CA ASP A 107 -8.43 -5.76 3.90
C ASP A 107 -9.46 -4.80 4.51
N ARG A 108 -9.00 -3.85 5.34
CA ARG A 108 -9.88 -2.82 5.91
C ARG A 108 -10.57 -1.97 4.84
N ALA A 109 -9.85 -1.59 3.78
CA ALA A 109 -10.43 -0.79 2.69
C ALA A 109 -11.51 -1.58 1.94
N VAL A 110 -11.28 -2.88 1.70
CA VAL A 110 -12.27 -3.79 1.10
C VAL A 110 -13.49 -3.95 2.00
N GLU A 111 -13.31 -4.16 3.30
CA GLU A 111 -14.41 -4.29 4.27
C GLU A 111 -15.28 -3.02 4.32
N THR A 112 -14.63 -1.85 4.31
CA THR A 112 -15.31 -0.54 4.31
C THR A 112 -16.10 -0.32 3.02
N ALA A 113 -15.52 -0.65 1.86
CA ALA A 113 -16.19 -0.54 0.56
C ALA A 113 -17.33 -1.56 0.40
N GLY A 114 -17.16 -2.77 0.93
CA GLY A 114 -18.18 -3.82 0.94
C GLY A 114 -19.40 -3.45 1.79
N GLY A 115 -19.19 -2.76 2.93
CA GLY A 115 -20.27 -2.19 3.74
C GLY A 115 -21.07 -1.11 3.01
N ALA A 116 -20.41 -0.23 2.25
CA ALA A 116 -21.07 0.81 1.47
C ALA A 116 -21.85 0.28 0.25
N GLY A 117 -21.44 -0.86 -0.32
CA GLY A 117 -22.07 -1.48 -1.48
C GLY A 117 -23.36 -2.26 -1.21
N ASP A 118 -23.65 -2.61 0.04
CA ASP A 118 -24.87 -3.36 0.42
C ASP A 118 -26.05 -2.42 0.77
N ASP A 119 -25.79 -1.23 1.33
CA ASP A 119 -26.81 -0.21 1.60
C ASP A 119 -27.40 0.39 0.31
N ALA A 120 -26.59 0.57 -0.74
CA ALA A 120 -27.05 1.12 -2.02
C ALA A 120 -27.90 0.15 -2.86
N ARG A 121 -27.92 -1.16 -2.52
CA ARG A 121 -28.74 -2.18 -3.23
C ARG A 121 -30.06 -2.50 -2.52
N ARG A 122 -30.34 -1.87 -1.37
CA ARG A 122 -31.57 -2.04 -0.58
C ARG A 122 -32.52 -0.83 -0.58
N ALA A 123 -32.17 0.25 -1.31
CA ALA A 123 -32.99 1.47 -1.43
C ALA A 123 -33.84 1.47 -2.71
#